data_AF-A0A538SRN9-F1
#
_entry.id   AF-A0A538SRN9-F1
#
_cell.length_a   1.000
_cell.length_b   1.000
_cell.length_c   1.000
_cell.angle_alpha   90.00
_cell.angle_beta   90.00
_cell.angle_gamma   90.00
#
_symmetry.space_group_name_H-M   'P 1'
#
loop_
_entity.id
_entity.type
_entity.pdbx_description
1 polymer ?
#
loop_
_entity_poly.entity_id
_entity_poly.type
_entity_poly.pdbx_seq_one_letter_code
_entity_poly.pdbx_strand_id
1 'polypeptide(L)'
;MTQGLFDAFYLPPDVERDAETSVQRFGPPHDAIELRLATVSPASIETWVEAIRSARAEHLARRPAAEIHRVLERVAQRFLDPQSPVRRNAIAWLAHSGRFSTPMIERALTDTFGPLSAGGVSRWVASEVGSATALDHPTPDRKGIPRQAFGPEWMLQIYAGNVPGLPVWPFYSALAMKSALFAKASSQEPVLAPLLARTIAEEDRGLGACIAVVWWKGGTIELDRAAVRRAPAVLAFGGENSTMSIARETHPEAKIVIHGSKVSVAYISRASLTRPGLGSLAARAAFDVALYDQQGCLSPHAFYVERGGDVGPAAFASALGGALETLRDGLPRREPEASQAARVQLYRAQAHFEEATGSRGTQVLASSEGTDWTLVYEDGARFEPTPAYRTVRVHAVDGVQEVEAALAPAARFIEAIGLEAKGRERVALAAALAAMGVPRIAPLGALQSPSLVGTHGGLHRLLPFLRWTTVETGPRSSAVRRPHRPKRKSGRSR
;
A
#
# COMPACT_ATOMS: atom_id res chain seq x y z
N MET A 1 13.47 12.27 -23.60
CA MET A 1 12.72 13.34 -24.28
C MET A 1 11.41 13.55 -23.53
N THR A 2 11.38 14.48 -22.59
CA THR A 2 10.14 15.06 -22.03
C THR A 2 10.02 16.45 -22.63
N GLN A 3 9.68 16.52 -23.92
CA GLN A 3 9.27 17.77 -24.55
C GLN A 3 7.74 17.75 -24.61
N GLY A 4 7.09 18.60 -23.82
CA GLY A 4 5.64 18.71 -23.76
C GLY A 4 5.11 18.75 -22.32
N LEU A 5 3.95 19.38 -22.16
CA LEU A 5 3.21 19.44 -20.91
C LEU A 5 2.55 18.07 -20.63
N PHE A 6 2.74 17.50 -19.45
CA PHE A 6 2.12 16.21 -19.09
C PHE A 6 0.67 16.40 -18.65
N ASP A 7 -0.24 15.61 -19.24
CA ASP A 7 -1.63 15.52 -18.80
C ASP A 7 -1.72 14.70 -17.51
N ALA A 8 -1.76 15.41 -16.37
CA ALA A 8 -1.93 14.84 -15.03
C ALA A 8 -3.40 14.56 -14.68
N PHE A 9 -4.16 14.13 -15.69
CA PHE A 9 -5.52 13.62 -15.59
C PHE A 9 -5.75 12.59 -16.69
N TYR A 10 -6.80 11.81 -16.56
CA TYR A 10 -7.35 10.94 -17.60
C TYR A 10 -8.87 11.01 -17.52
N LEU A 11 -9.51 11.29 -18.64
CA LEU A 11 -10.96 11.22 -18.79
C LEU A 11 -11.27 10.30 -19.98
N PRO A 12 -12.39 9.55 -19.96
CA PRO A 12 -12.82 8.82 -21.13
C PRO A 12 -12.97 9.77 -22.33
N PRO A 13 -12.60 9.36 -23.57
CA PRO A 13 -12.57 10.26 -24.72
C PRO A 13 -13.88 11.03 -24.97
N ASP A 14 -15.02 10.44 -24.64
CA ASP A 14 -16.34 11.05 -24.86
C ASP A 14 -16.61 12.24 -23.93
N VAL A 15 -16.02 12.27 -22.73
CA VAL A 15 -16.17 13.38 -21.77
C VAL A 15 -14.93 14.26 -21.68
N GLU A 16 -13.80 13.80 -22.21
CA GLU A 16 -12.55 14.58 -22.29
C GLU A 16 -12.67 15.76 -23.26
N ARG A 17 -13.40 15.59 -24.37
CA ARG A 17 -13.53 16.63 -25.42
C ARG A 17 -14.08 17.95 -24.92
N ASP A 18 -14.99 17.89 -23.96
CA ASP A 18 -15.67 19.05 -23.39
C ASP A 18 -15.01 19.52 -22.08
N ALA A 19 -13.93 18.86 -21.65
CA ALA A 19 -13.25 19.19 -20.41
C ALA A 19 -12.35 20.43 -20.58
N GLU A 20 -12.64 21.46 -19.80
CA GLU A 20 -11.70 22.57 -19.64
C GLU A 20 -10.42 22.09 -18.94
N THR A 21 -9.28 22.66 -19.33
CA THR A 21 -7.99 22.35 -18.72
C THR A 21 -7.29 23.60 -18.21
N SER A 22 -6.47 23.41 -17.18
CA SER A 22 -5.59 24.44 -16.61
C SER A 22 -4.18 23.89 -16.44
N VAL A 23 -3.20 24.79 -16.37
CA VAL A 23 -1.80 24.43 -16.09
C VAL A 23 -1.46 24.84 -14.66
N GLN A 24 -0.92 23.92 -13.88
CA GLN A 24 -0.49 24.19 -12.51
C GLN A 24 0.94 23.69 -12.27
N ARG A 25 1.64 24.38 -11.36
CA ARG A 25 2.99 24.03 -10.94
C ARG A 25 2.95 23.13 -9.70
N PHE A 26 3.69 22.02 -9.75
CA PHE A 26 3.83 21.07 -8.65
C PHE A 26 5.29 20.88 -8.28
N GLY A 27 5.57 20.71 -6.98
CA GLY A 27 6.92 20.53 -6.46
C GLY A 27 7.56 21.82 -5.93
N PRO A 28 8.84 21.78 -5.54
CA PRO A 28 9.54 22.90 -4.93
C PRO A 28 9.78 24.04 -5.94
N PRO A 29 9.86 25.31 -5.51
CA PRO A 29 9.87 26.48 -6.42
C PRO A 29 10.89 26.42 -7.57
N HIS A 30 12.08 25.89 -7.32
CA HIS A 30 13.20 25.85 -8.28
C HIS A 30 13.17 24.63 -9.22
N ASP A 31 12.46 23.55 -8.87
CA ASP A 31 12.34 22.33 -9.67
C ASP A 31 10.87 21.97 -9.98
N ALA A 32 9.97 22.97 -9.90
CA ALA A 32 8.56 22.73 -10.07
C ALA A 32 8.26 22.26 -11.51
N ILE A 33 7.46 21.20 -11.61
CA ILE A 33 6.96 20.69 -12.89
C ILE A 33 5.63 21.35 -13.23
N GLU A 34 5.48 21.74 -14.49
CA GLU A 34 4.19 22.20 -15.02
C GLU A 34 3.39 21.00 -15.51
N LEU A 35 2.14 20.90 -15.05
CA LEU A 35 1.24 19.81 -15.40
C LEU A 35 -0.08 20.38 -15.91
N ARG A 36 -0.64 19.78 -16.97
CA ARG A 36 -2.00 20.04 -17.42
C ARG A 36 -2.96 19.23 -16.57
N LEU A 37 -4.02 19.88 -16.10
CA LEU A 37 -5.07 19.29 -15.26
C LEU A 37 -6.43 19.58 -15.88
N ALA A 38 -7.38 18.65 -15.72
CA ALA A 38 -8.79 18.96 -15.96
C ALA A 38 -9.29 19.93 -14.88
N THR A 39 -10.04 20.96 -15.29
CA THR A 39 -10.75 21.84 -14.37
C THR A 39 -11.93 21.06 -13.78
N VAL A 40 -11.97 20.96 -12.44
CA VAL A 40 -12.96 20.16 -11.73
C VAL A 40 -14.03 21.06 -11.11
N SER A 41 -15.30 20.76 -11.40
CA SER A 41 -16.47 21.36 -10.75
C SER A 41 -17.39 20.27 -10.21
N PRO A 42 -18.34 20.58 -9.31
CA PRO A 42 -19.34 19.59 -8.89
C PRO A 42 -20.11 18.99 -10.07
N ALA A 43 -20.48 19.81 -11.06
CA ALA A 43 -21.19 19.36 -12.26
C ALA A 43 -20.32 18.43 -13.12
N SER A 44 -19.02 18.74 -13.29
CA SER A 44 -18.13 17.88 -14.07
C SER A 44 -17.92 16.52 -13.40
N ILE A 45 -17.80 16.48 -12.07
CA ILE A 45 -17.73 15.23 -11.30
C ILE A 45 -18.96 14.36 -11.57
N GLU A 46 -20.16 14.94 -11.52
CA GLU A 46 -21.40 14.19 -11.79
C GLU A 46 -21.43 13.64 -13.22
N THR A 47 -21.09 14.47 -14.21
CA THR A 47 -20.99 14.04 -15.62
C THR A 47 -20.00 12.91 -15.82
N TRP A 48 -18.79 13.02 -15.26
CA TRP A 48 -17.74 12.01 -15.43
C TRP A 48 -18.10 10.70 -14.72
N VAL A 49 -18.68 10.78 -13.52
CA VAL A 49 -19.15 9.59 -12.78
C VAL A 49 -20.25 8.87 -13.55
N GLU A 50 -21.22 9.60 -14.13
CA GLU A 50 -22.28 8.97 -14.91
C GLU A 50 -21.74 8.32 -16.19
N ALA A 51 -20.79 8.97 -16.87
CA ALA A 51 -20.15 8.41 -18.05
C ALA A 51 -19.43 7.09 -17.76
N ILE A 52 -18.61 7.02 -16.70
CA ILE A 52 -17.90 5.77 -16.35
C ILE A 52 -18.85 4.67 -15.86
N ARG A 53 -19.99 5.02 -15.25
CA ARG A 53 -21.03 4.07 -14.84
C ARG A 53 -21.74 3.46 -16.04
N SER A 54 -22.11 4.29 -17.01
CA SER A 54 -22.70 3.83 -18.28
C SER A 54 -21.72 2.92 -19.03
N ALA A 55 -20.46 3.36 -19.18
CA ALA A 55 -19.41 2.58 -19.83
C ALA A 55 -19.17 1.24 -19.12
N ARG A 56 -19.24 1.19 -17.77
CA ARG A 56 -19.15 -0.07 -17.04
C ARG A 56 -20.26 -1.04 -17.42
N ALA A 57 -21.50 -0.57 -17.50
CA ALA A 57 -22.63 -1.43 -17.82
C ALA A 57 -22.45 -2.10 -19.19
N GLU A 58 -21.85 -1.38 -20.13
CA GLU A 58 -21.56 -1.86 -21.48
C GLU A 58 -20.32 -2.76 -21.57
N HIS A 59 -19.19 -2.34 -20.98
CA HIS A 59 -17.88 -2.94 -21.28
C HIS A 59 -17.29 -3.80 -20.16
N LEU A 60 -17.71 -3.61 -18.90
CA LEU A 60 -17.03 -4.19 -17.74
C LEU A 60 -17.91 -5.16 -16.95
N ALA A 61 -19.17 -4.81 -16.68
CA ALA A 61 -20.02 -5.52 -15.72
C ALA A 61 -20.27 -7.00 -16.11
N ARG A 62 -20.48 -7.26 -17.41
CA ARG A 62 -20.78 -8.61 -17.94
C ARG A 62 -19.56 -9.32 -18.51
N ARG A 63 -18.41 -8.64 -18.56
CA ARG A 63 -17.18 -9.22 -19.11
C ARG A 63 -16.66 -10.32 -18.18
N PRO A 64 -16.18 -11.46 -18.70
CA PRO A 64 -15.58 -12.50 -17.87
C PRO A 64 -14.41 -11.96 -17.04
N ALA A 65 -14.38 -12.25 -15.73
CA ALA A 65 -13.36 -11.74 -14.83
C ALA A 65 -11.94 -12.10 -15.29
N ALA A 66 -11.76 -13.31 -15.82
CA ALA A 66 -10.49 -13.77 -16.35
C ALA A 66 -9.97 -12.92 -17.53
N GLU A 67 -10.84 -12.34 -18.37
CA GLU A 67 -10.41 -11.46 -19.46
C GLU A 67 -9.92 -10.11 -18.93
N ILE A 68 -10.63 -9.55 -17.95
CA ILE A 68 -10.23 -8.31 -17.29
C ILE A 68 -8.87 -8.49 -16.63
N HIS A 69 -8.68 -9.59 -15.88
CA HIS A 69 -7.42 -9.87 -15.21
C HIS A 69 -6.25 -10.01 -16.20
N ARG A 70 -6.46 -10.68 -17.35
CA ARG A 70 -5.42 -10.79 -18.39
C ARG A 70 -5.04 -9.43 -18.98
N VAL A 71 -5.99 -8.51 -19.18
CA VAL A 71 -5.69 -7.14 -19.62
C VAL A 71 -4.81 -6.44 -18.58
N LEU A 72 -5.22 -6.49 -17.31
CA LEU A 72 -4.46 -5.91 -16.20
C LEU A 72 -3.05 -6.51 -16.07
N GLU A 73 -2.90 -7.82 -16.26
CA GLU A 73 -1.61 -8.51 -16.25
C GLU A 73 -0.69 -8.06 -17.40
N ARG A 74 -1.24 -7.78 -18.59
CA ARG A 74 -0.46 -7.22 -19.73
C ARG A 74 -0.04 -5.78 -19.46
N VAL A 75 -0.91 -4.98 -18.84
CA VAL A 75 -0.54 -3.63 -18.37
C VAL A 75 0.62 -3.71 -17.37
N ALA A 76 0.57 -4.61 -16.38
CA ALA A 76 1.66 -4.80 -15.44
C ALA A 76 2.98 -5.15 -16.16
N GLN A 77 2.93 -6.03 -17.16
CA GLN A 77 4.10 -6.39 -17.97
C GLN A 77 4.70 -5.17 -18.70
N ARG A 78 3.88 -4.25 -19.21
CA ARG A 78 4.35 -3.00 -19.84
C ARG A 78 5.06 -2.06 -18.87
N PHE A 79 4.74 -2.10 -17.57
CA PHE A 79 5.47 -1.35 -16.55
C PHE A 79 6.73 -2.06 -16.04
N LEU A 80 6.82 -3.38 -16.21
CA LEU A 80 7.98 -4.17 -15.81
C LEU A 80 9.05 -4.24 -16.91
N ASP A 81 8.67 -4.22 -18.18
CA ASP A 81 9.61 -4.30 -19.30
C ASP A 81 10.51 -3.05 -19.39
N PRO A 82 11.84 -3.19 -19.24
CA PRO A 82 12.80 -2.09 -19.39
C PRO A 82 12.76 -1.38 -20.74
N GLN A 83 12.34 -2.07 -21.81
CA GLN A 83 12.25 -1.53 -23.16
C GLN A 83 10.92 -0.86 -23.47
N SER A 84 9.91 -1.08 -22.62
CA SER A 84 8.58 -0.51 -22.81
C SER A 84 8.63 1.03 -22.72
N PRO A 85 8.07 1.74 -23.70
CA PRO A 85 7.90 3.19 -23.62
C PRO A 85 7.14 3.63 -22.36
N VAL A 86 6.19 2.82 -21.88
CA VAL A 86 5.40 3.11 -20.68
C VAL A 86 6.30 3.18 -19.45
N ARG A 87 7.17 2.18 -19.23
CA ARG A 87 8.09 2.16 -18.08
C ARG A 87 9.06 3.33 -18.14
N ARG A 88 9.68 3.58 -19.31
CA ARG A 88 10.62 4.70 -19.48
C ARG A 88 9.94 6.05 -19.24
N ASN A 89 8.72 6.23 -19.72
CA ASN A 89 7.93 7.45 -19.51
C ASN A 89 7.53 7.63 -18.04
N ALA A 90 7.11 6.55 -17.37
CA ALA A 90 6.79 6.56 -15.94
C ALA A 90 8.00 7.01 -15.12
N ILE A 91 9.18 6.41 -15.35
CA ILE A 91 10.41 6.76 -14.65
C ILE A 91 10.80 8.21 -14.91
N ALA A 92 10.75 8.65 -16.17
CA ALA A 92 11.12 10.01 -16.54
C ALA A 92 10.25 11.05 -15.79
N TRP A 93 8.92 10.92 -15.83
CA TRP A 93 8.02 11.88 -15.17
C TRP A 93 8.06 11.78 -13.65
N LEU A 94 8.09 10.57 -13.08
CA LEU A 94 8.20 10.40 -11.63
C LEU A 94 9.52 10.96 -11.10
N ALA A 95 10.64 10.75 -11.81
CA ALA A 95 11.94 11.30 -11.41
C ALA A 95 11.99 12.81 -11.55
N HIS A 96 11.33 13.35 -12.58
CA HIS A 96 11.20 14.78 -12.82
C HIS A 96 10.33 15.47 -11.76
N SER A 97 9.35 14.78 -11.16
CA SER A 97 8.59 15.31 -10.02
C SER A 97 9.43 15.60 -8.76
N GLY A 98 10.70 15.18 -8.75
CA GLY A 98 11.70 15.60 -7.77
C GLY A 98 11.64 14.89 -6.42
N ARG A 99 10.61 14.08 -6.15
CA ARG A 99 10.37 13.50 -4.82
C ARG A 99 11.25 12.33 -4.43
N PHE A 100 11.54 11.44 -5.37
CA PHE A 100 12.37 10.27 -5.13
C PHE A 100 13.48 10.21 -6.18
N SER A 101 14.56 9.51 -5.86
CA SER A 101 15.62 9.27 -6.83
C SER A 101 15.19 8.23 -7.86
N THR A 102 15.78 8.28 -9.04
CA THR A 102 15.53 7.32 -10.12
C THR A 102 15.64 5.86 -9.65
N PRO A 103 16.68 5.43 -8.91
CA PRO A 103 16.78 4.05 -8.42
C PRO A 103 15.60 3.64 -7.54
N MET A 104 15.08 4.53 -6.68
CA MET A 104 13.91 4.26 -5.86
C MET A 104 12.64 4.10 -6.70
N ILE A 105 12.47 4.91 -7.74
CA ILE A 105 11.32 4.84 -8.64
C ILE A 105 11.35 3.53 -9.43
N GLU A 106 12.49 3.17 -10.01
CA GLU A 106 12.65 1.91 -10.74
C GLU A 106 12.35 0.69 -9.87
N ARG A 107 12.86 0.71 -8.64
CA ARG A 107 12.55 -0.28 -7.61
C ARG A 107 11.05 -0.31 -7.32
N ALA A 108 10.42 0.84 -7.07
CA ALA A 108 9.00 0.90 -6.75
C ALA A 108 8.11 0.33 -7.85
N LEU A 109 8.37 0.68 -9.11
CA LEU A 109 7.63 0.14 -10.23
C LEU A 109 7.80 -1.39 -10.31
N THR A 110 9.03 -1.88 -10.12
CA THR A 110 9.31 -3.32 -10.11
C THR A 110 8.57 -4.05 -8.99
N ASP A 111 8.70 -3.55 -7.76
CA ASP A 111 8.12 -4.18 -6.56
C ASP A 111 6.58 -4.10 -6.56
N THR A 112 6.00 -3.06 -7.16
CA THR A 112 4.55 -2.86 -7.20
C THR A 112 3.87 -3.64 -8.33
N PHE A 113 4.45 -3.66 -9.54
CA PHE A 113 3.86 -4.36 -10.69
C PHE A 113 4.26 -5.84 -10.76
N GLY A 114 5.40 -6.22 -10.17
CA GLY A 114 5.91 -7.60 -10.19
C GLY A 114 4.88 -8.62 -9.72
N PRO A 115 4.28 -8.45 -8.51
CA PRO A 115 3.26 -9.36 -7.99
C PRO A 115 1.97 -9.43 -8.82
N LEU A 116 1.69 -8.44 -9.67
CA LEU A 116 0.49 -8.35 -10.49
C LEU A 116 0.65 -9.08 -11.83
N SER A 117 1.87 -9.32 -12.30
CA SER A 117 2.12 -9.99 -13.58
C SER A 117 1.96 -11.52 -13.48
N ALA A 118 1.99 -12.20 -14.64
CA ALA A 118 2.03 -13.66 -14.75
C ALA A 118 0.97 -14.39 -13.89
N GLY A 119 -0.31 -14.05 -14.06
CA GLY A 119 -1.41 -14.62 -13.27
C GLY A 119 -1.58 -14.03 -11.86
N GLY A 120 -0.80 -13.01 -11.51
CA GLY A 120 -0.77 -12.39 -10.19
C GLY A 120 -2.12 -11.80 -9.77
N VAL A 121 -2.77 -11.06 -10.67
CA VAL A 121 -4.12 -10.51 -10.45
C VAL A 121 -5.11 -11.63 -10.17
N SER A 122 -5.14 -12.67 -11.01
CA SER A 122 -6.06 -13.79 -10.86
C SER A 122 -5.85 -14.55 -9.53
N ARG A 123 -4.59 -14.76 -9.13
CA ARG A 123 -4.26 -15.39 -7.83
C ARG A 123 -4.69 -14.54 -6.65
N TRP A 124 -4.51 -13.22 -6.73
CA TRP A 124 -4.93 -12.30 -5.69
C TRP A 124 -6.46 -12.31 -5.52
N VAL A 125 -7.21 -12.16 -6.61
CA VAL A 125 -8.68 -12.24 -6.56
C VAL A 125 -9.13 -13.59 -6.00
N ALA A 126 -8.54 -14.70 -6.44
CA ALA A 126 -8.86 -16.02 -5.92
C ALA A 126 -8.49 -16.20 -4.44
N SER A 127 -7.43 -15.55 -3.94
CA SER A 127 -7.04 -15.65 -2.52
C SER A 127 -8.07 -15.03 -1.58
N GLU A 128 -8.78 -14.00 -2.04
CA GLU A 128 -9.78 -13.28 -1.24
C GLU A 128 -11.20 -13.80 -1.50
N VAL A 129 -11.56 -14.02 -2.78
CA VAL A 129 -12.93 -14.38 -3.22
C VAL A 129 -13.10 -15.90 -3.36
N GLY A 130 -12.03 -16.68 -3.21
CA GLY A 130 -12.00 -18.14 -3.41
C GLY A 130 -11.78 -18.54 -4.86
N SER A 131 -12.51 -17.92 -5.80
CA SER A 131 -12.33 -18.09 -7.24
C SER A 131 -12.73 -16.83 -8.00
N ALA A 132 -11.95 -16.44 -9.01
CA ALA A 132 -12.30 -15.33 -9.89
C ALA A 132 -13.66 -15.55 -10.61
N THR A 133 -14.05 -16.80 -10.86
CA THR A 133 -15.35 -17.15 -11.47
C THR A 133 -16.55 -16.75 -10.62
N ALA A 134 -16.36 -16.57 -9.31
CA ALA A 134 -17.42 -16.09 -8.43
C ALA A 134 -17.86 -14.65 -8.77
N LEU A 135 -17.07 -13.89 -9.54
CA LEU A 135 -17.46 -12.58 -10.07
C LEU A 135 -18.28 -12.68 -11.37
N ASP A 136 -18.41 -13.87 -11.95
CA ASP A 136 -19.12 -14.14 -13.20
C ASP A 136 -20.48 -14.81 -12.95
N HIS A 137 -20.51 -15.82 -12.08
CA HIS A 137 -21.70 -16.62 -11.76
C HIS A 137 -21.57 -17.26 -10.37
N PRO A 138 -22.65 -17.86 -9.82
CA PRO A 138 -22.57 -18.57 -8.56
C PRO A 138 -21.57 -19.73 -8.61
N THR A 139 -20.52 -19.64 -7.80
CA THR A 139 -19.45 -20.64 -7.71
C THR A 139 -19.41 -21.25 -6.30
N PRO A 140 -19.30 -22.57 -6.14
CA PRO A 140 -19.17 -23.21 -4.83
C PRO A 140 -17.96 -22.69 -4.03
N ASP A 141 -18.21 -22.23 -2.80
CA ASP A 141 -17.15 -21.90 -1.85
C ASP A 141 -16.48 -23.16 -1.26
N ARG A 142 -15.55 -23.01 -0.31
CA ARG A 142 -14.87 -24.14 0.35
C ARG A 142 -15.82 -25.09 1.11
N LYS A 143 -17.03 -24.64 1.44
CA LYS A 143 -18.08 -25.44 2.07
C LYS A 143 -19.04 -26.06 1.05
N GLY A 144 -18.80 -25.85 -0.25
CA GLY A 144 -19.65 -26.31 -1.33
C GLY A 144 -20.92 -25.48 -1.55
N ILE A 145 -21.04 -24.30 -0.90
CA ILE A 145 -22.20 -23.43 -1.04
C ILE A 145 -21.97 -22.50 -2.24
N PRO A 146 -22.82 -22.50 -3.29
CA PRO A 146 -22.64 -21.59 -4.41
C PRO A 146 -22.88 -20.14 -3.99
N ARG A 147 -21.89 -19.29 -4.27
CA ARG A 147 -21.94 -17.85 -3.99
C ARG A 147 -21.45 -17.06 -5.20
N GLN A 148 -22.07 -15.91 -5.43
CA GLN A 148 -21.61 -14.95 -6.43
C GLN A 148 -21.24 -13.64 -5.73
N ALA A 149 -20.07 -13.10 -6.09
CA ALA A 149 -19.55 -11.83 -5.60
C ALA A 149 -19.84 -10.71 -6.60
N PHE A 150 -20.16 -9.52 -6.08
CA PHE A 150 -20.44 -8.33 -6.87
C PHE A 150 -19.63 -7.16 -6.32
N GLY A 151 -18.78 -6.57 -7.17
CA GLY A 151 -18.17 -5.28 -6.89
C GLY A 151 -19.22 -4.16 -6.84
N PRO A 152 -18.87 -3.02 -6.23
CA PRO A 152 -19.67 -1.81 -6.33
C PRO A 152 -19.83 -1.36 -7.79
N GLU A 153 -20.84 -0.55 -8.06
CA GLU A 153 -21.04 -0.02 -9.41
C GLU A 153 -19.87 0.89 -9.82
N TRP A 154 -19.42 1.74 -8.91
CA TRP A 154 -18.21 2.52 -9.10
C TRP A 154 -17.53 2.76 -7.76
N MET A 155 -16.25 3.09 -7.79
CA MET A 155 -15.47 3.39 -6.60
C MET A 155 -14.87 4.77 -6.70
N LEU A 156 -14.97 5.53 -5.62
CA LEU A 156 -14.11 6.70 -5.41
C LEU A 156 -12.80 6.23 -4.76
N GLN A 157 -11.68 6.58 -5.37
CA GLN A 157 -10.36 6.35 -4.78
C GLN A 157 -9.61 7.66 -4.58
N ILE A 158 -9.11 7.92 -3.38
CA ILE A 158 -8.36 9.14 -3.05
C ILE A 158 -6.96 8.76 -2.59
N TYR A 159 -5.94 9.14 -3.35
CA TYR A 159 -4.56 8.70 -3.11
C TYR A 159 -3.75 9.69 -2.27
N ALA A 160 -2.86 9.17 -1.43
CA ALA A 160 -1.72 9.90 -0.88
C ALA A 160 -0.52 9.83 -1.85
N GLY A 161 0.49 10.68 -1.66
CA GLY A 161 1.69 10.70 -2.54
C GLY A 161 3.01 10.57 -1.78
N ASN A 162 2.99 9.98 -0.58
CA ASN A 162 4.17 9.75 0.24
C ASN A 162 5.02 8.55 -0.21
N VAL A 163 4.53 7.72 -1.16
CA VAL A 163 5.29 6.65 -1.83
C VAL A 163 4.89 6.58 -3.32
N PRO A 164 5.82 6.23 -4.23
CA PRO A 164 5.60 6.34 -5.68
C PRO A 164 4.68 5.28 -6.30
N GLY A 165 4.40 4.17 -5.61
CA GLY A 165 3.60 3.05 -6.16
C GLY A 165 2.16 2.95 -5.63
N LEU A 166 1.72 3.88 -4.78
CA LEU A 166 0.45 3.74 -4.05
C LEU A 166 -0.77 3.51 -4.96
N PRO A 167 -0.95 4.23 -6.08
CA PRO A 167 -2.15 4.09 -6.90
C PRO A 167 -2.35 2.70 -7.52
N VAL A 168 -1.33 1.85 -7.63
CA VAL A 168 -1.41 0.65 -8.49
C VAL A 168 -2.39 -0.40 -7.97
N TRP A 169 -2.21 -0.92 -6.76
CA TRP A 169 -3.10 -1.97 -6.24
C TRP A 169 -4.56 -1.48 -6.07
N PRO A 170 -4.83 -0.25 -5.58
CA PRO A 170 -6.19 0.28 -5.51
C PRO A 170 -6.85 0.33 -6.89
N PHE A 171 -6.12 0.79 -7.91
CA PHE A 171 -6.63 0.89 -9.27
C PHE A 171 -6.99 -0.48 -9.84
N TYR A 172 -6.10 -1.47 -9.67
CA TYR A 172 -6.34 -2.85 -10.09
C TYR A 172 -7.53 -3.46 -9.34
N SER A 173 -7.70 -3.14 -8.04
CA SER A 173 -8.81 -3.68 -7.23
C SER A 173 -10.18 -3.33 -7.81
N ALA A 174 -10.38 -2.08 -8.24
CA ALA A 174 -11.67 -1.63 -8.78
C ALA A 174 -12.03 -2.41 -10.05
N LEU A 175 -11.12 -2.46 -11.02
CA LEU A 175 -11.38 -3.15 -12.29
C LEU A 175 -11.48 -4.67 -12.11
N ALA A 176 -10.62 -5.27 -11.27
CA ALA A 176 -10.67 -6.70 -10.97
C ALA A 176 -12.00 -7.12 -10.32
N MET A 177 -12.63 -6.25 -9.53
CA MET A 177 -13.98 -6.47 -8.97
C MET A 177 -15.12 -6.07 -9.93
N LYS A 178 -14.78 -5.68 -11.17
CA LYS A 178 -15.72 -5.18 -12.18
C LYS A 178 -16.43 -3.89 -11.78
N SER A 179 -15.70 -2.95 -11.19
CA SER A 179 -16.20 -1.63 -10.78
C SER A 179 -15.59 -0.53 -11.63
N ALA A 180 -16.39 0.47 -11.99
CA ALA A 180 -15.85 1.70 -12.58
C ALA A 180 -15.02 2.45 -11.53
N LEU A 181 -14.08 3.28 -11.98
CA LEU A 181 -13.15 3.98 -11.11
C LEU A 181 -13.20 5.48 -11.34
N PHE A 182 -13.51 6.24 -10.29
CA PHE A 182 -13.24 7.67 -10.21
C PHE A 182 -12.13 7.90 -9.18
N ALA A 183 -10.98 8.39 -9.62
CA ALA A 183 -9.80 8.55 -8.77
C ALA A 183 -9.36 10.02 -8.66
N LYS A 184 -9.05 10.43 -7.43
CA LYS A 184 -8.38 11.69 -7.11
C LYS A 184 -6.89 11.43 -6.91
N ALA A 185 -6.06 11.94 -7.83
CA ALA A 185 -4.62 11.91 -7.71
C ALA A 185 -4.11 12.80 -6.56
N SER A 186 -2.91 12.52 -6.07
CA SER A 186 -2.27 13.31 -5.02
C SER A 186 -1.56 14.52 -5.63
N SER A 187 -1.54 15.66 -4.91
CA SER A 187 -0.65 16.77 -5.30
C SER A 187 0.82 16.43 -5.16
N GLN A 188 1.13 15.43 -4.32
CA GLN A 188 2.47 14.96 -4.10
C GLN A 188 2.93 13.98 -5.18
N GLU A 189 2.02 13.22 -5.78
CA GLU A 189 2.32 12.29 -6.87
C GLU A 189 1.14 12.31 -7.85
N PRO A 190 1.16 13.22 -8.85
CA PRO A 190 0.07 13.40 -9.80
C PRO A 190 0.26 12.62 -11.13
N VAL A 191 1.29 11.79 -11.25
CA VAL A 191 1.75 11.24 -12.53
C VAL A 191 1.27 9.81 -12.77
N LEU A 192 1.46 8.91 -11.79
CA LEU A 192 1.33 7.47 -12.04
C LEU A 192 -0.13 7.06 -12.32
N ALA A 193 -1.10 7.62 -11.61
CA ALA A 193 -2.51 7.24 -11.78
C ALA A 193 -3.06 7.60 -13.18
N PRO A 194 -2.87 8.84 -13.71
CA PRO A 194 -3.23 9.15 -15.10
C PRO A 194 -2.48 8.31 -16.14
N LEU A 195 -1.18 8.05 -15.92
CA LEU A 195 -0.39 7.23 -16.83
C LEU A 195 -0.88 5.77 -16.86
N LEU A 196 -1.24 5.22 -15.69
CA LEU A 196 -1.83 3.90 -15.57
C LEU A 196 -3.18 3.81 -16.29
N ALA A 197 -4.04 4.81 -16.13
CA ALA A 197 -5.32 4.91 -16.82
C ALA A 197 -5.15 4.92 -18.35
N ARG A 198 -4.24 5.75 -18.87
CA ARG A 198 -3.90 5.78 -20.31
C ARG A 198 -3.37 4.43 -20.80
N THR A 199 -2.48 3.80 -20.04
CA THR A 199 -1.91 2.50 -20.41
C THR A 199 -2.99 1.42 -20.47
N ILE A 200 -3.96 1.44 -19.55
CA ILE A 200 -5.12 0.55 -19.59
C ILE A 200 -5.98 0.84 -20.83
N ALA A 201 -6.24 2.10 -21.15
CA ALA A 201 -7.05 2.49 -22.30
C ALA A 201 -6.41 2.12 -23.65
N GLU A 202 -5.07 2.20 -23.74
CA GLU A 202 -4.30 1.74 -24.90
C GLU A 202 -4.38 0.23 -25.07
N GLU A 203 -4.36 -0.52 -23.97
CA GLU A 203 -4.45 -1.98 -23.97
C GLU A 203 -5.88 -2.47 -24.21
N ASP A 204 -6.88 -1.77 -23.66
CA ASP A 204 -8.29 -2.09 -23.77
C ASP A 204 -9.16 -0.83 -23.59
N ARG A 205 -9.72 -0.35 -24.70
CA ARG A 205 -10.54 0.87 -24.72
C ARG A 205 -11.80 0.77 -23.85
N GLY A 206 -12.39 -0.42 -23.73
CA GLY A 206 -13.60 -0.64 -22.92
C GLY A 206 -13.32 -0.50 -21.43
N LEU A 207 -12.17 -1.03 -20.96
CA LEU A 207 -11.71 -0.77 -19.58
C LEU A 207 -11.33 0.70 -19.39
N GLY A 208 -10.64 1.30 -20.38
CA GLY A 208 -10.33 2.73 -20.40
C GLY A 208 -11.55 3.62 -20.16
N ALA A 209 -12.66 3.34 -20.86
CA ALA A 209 -13.91 4.09 -20.74
C ALA A 209 -14.55 4.03 -19.34
N CYS A 210 -14.18 3.04 -18.50
CA CYS A 210 -14.69 2.88 -17.14
C CYS A 210 -13.89 3.65 -16.08
N ILE A 211 -12.94 4.49 -16.49
CA ILE A 211 -11.97 5.13 -15.60
C ILE A 211 -12.01 6.65 -15.81
N ALA A 212 -12.01 7.40 -14.71
CA ALA A 212 -11.66 8.81 -14.71
C ALA A 212 -10.67 9.09 -13.56
N VAL A 213 -9.57 9.79 -13.86
CA VAL A 213 -8.54 10.20 -12.92
C VAL A 213 -8.36 11.69 -13.03
N VAL A 214 -8.60 12.42 -11.96
CA VAL A 214 -8.47 13.88 -11.94
C VAL A 214 -7.77 14.33 -10.67
N TRP A 215 -7.50 15.62 -10.58
CA TRP A 215 -6.92 16.23 -9.41
C TRP A 215 -7.70 17.49 -9.03
N TRP A 216 -7.88 17.70 -7.74
CA TRP A 216 -8.27 18.99 -7.17
C TRP A 216 -7.63 19.16 -5.80
N LYS A 217 -7.44 20.40 -5.37
CA LYS A 217 -6.92 20.70 -4.03
C LYS A 217 -7.81 20.06 -2.96
N GLY A 218 -7.23 19.26 -2.06
CA GLY A 218 -7.96 18.70 -0.93
C GLY A 218 -8.43 19.78 0.05
N GLY A 219 -9.56 19.55 0.71
CA GLY A 219 -10.18 20.55 1.59
C GLY A 219 -11.09 21.53 0.85
N THR A 220 -11.25 21.40 -0.47
CA THR A 220 -12.31 22.09 -1.21
C THR A 220 -13.63 21.39 -0.93
N ILE A 221 -14.36 21.90 0.06
CA ILE A 221 -15.55 21.26 0.65
C ILE A 221 -16.58 20.87 -0.41
N GLU A 222 -16.86 21.74 -1.38
CA GLU A 222 -17.87 21.48 -2.41
C GLU A 222 -17.48 20.28 -3.30
N LEU A 223 -16.21 20.20 -3.71
CA LEU A 223 -15.71 19.13 -4.58
C LEU A 223 -15.57 17.81 -3.83
N ASP A 224 -15.02 17.85 -2.61
CA ASP A 224 -14.88 16.66 -1.76
C ASP A 224 -16.28 16.07 -1.47
N ARG A 225 -17.27 16.92 -1.18
CA ARG A 225 -18.66 16.49 -0.97
C ARG A 225 -19.29 15.92 -2.24
N ALA A 226 -19.13 16.58 -3.39
CA ALA A 226 -19.68 16.12 -4.66
C ALA A 226 -19.16 14.72 -5.04
N ALA A 227 -17.86 14.47 -4.83
CA ALA A 227 -17.25 13.17 -5.09
C ALA A 227 -17.67 12.10 -4.08
N VAL A 228 -17.61 12.39 -2.78
CA VAL A 228 -17.76 11.38 -1.71
C VAL A 228 -19.22 10.97 -1.49
N ARG A 229 -20.15 11.92 -1.50
CA ARG A 229 -21.54 11.70 -1.04
C ARG A 229 -22.29 10.64 -1.85
N ARG A 230 -21.98 10.51 -3.14
CA ARG A 230 -22.67 9.60 -4.07
C ARG A 230 -21.93 8.28 -4.28
N ALA A 231 -20.72 8.14 -3.73
CA ALA A 231 -19.89 6.96 -3.93
C ALA A 231 -20.46 5.76 -3.19
N PRO A 232 -20.82 4.65 -3.88
CA PRO A 232 -21.27 3.43 -3.22
C PRO A 232 -20.11 2.68 -2.55
N ALA A 233 -18.87 3.02 -2.92
CA ALA A 233 -17.66 2.59 -2.25
C ALA A 233 -16.56 3.65 -2.30
N VAL A 234 -15.85 3.83 -1.19
CA VAL A 234 -14.74 4.78 -1.03
C VAL A 234 -13.52 4.06 -0.48
N LEU A 235 -12.39 4.19 -1.19
CA LEU A 235 -11.06 3.80 -0.71
C LEU A 235 -10.20 5.05 -0.62
N ALA A 236 -9.79 5.44 0.58
CA ALA A 236 -9.04 6.67 0.78
C ALA A 236 -7.75 6.47 1.58
N PHE A 237 -6.72 7.21 1.19
CA PHE A 237 -5.44 7.30 1.89
C PHE A 237 -5.20 8.76 2.27
N GLY A 238 -4.83 9.02 3.52
CA GLY A 238 -4.54 10.39 3.93
C GLY A 238 -4.26 10.58 5.41
N GLY A 239 -3.96 11.83 5.77
CA GLY A 239 -3.84 12.25 7.17
C GLY A 239 -5.20 12.31 7.87
N GLU A 240 -5.17 12.34 9.20
CA GLU A 240 -6.35 12.23 10.08
C GLU A 240 -7.48 13.21 9.74
N ASN A 241 -7.18 14.47 9.46
CA ASN A 241 -8.20 15.45 9.10
C ASN A 241 -8.94 15.10 7.80
N SER A 242 -8.20 14.66 6.78
CA SER A 242 -8.77 14.28 5.49
C SER A 242 -9.63 13.02 5.63
N THR A 243 -9.13 12.02 6.37
CA THR A 243 -9.83 10.75 6.56
C THR A 243 -11.11 10.92 7.39
N MET A 244 -11.09 11.76 8.42
CA MET A 244 -12.29 12.13 9.18
C MET A 244 -13.32 12.86 8.32
N SER A 245 -12.89 13.79 7.47
CA SER A 245 -13.79 14.52 6.57
C SER A 245 -14.47 13.59 5.57
N ILE A 246 -13.71 12.67 4.97
CA ILE A 246 -14.24 11.66 4.04
C ILE A 246 -15.26 10.77 4.76
N ALA A 247 -14.92 10.25 5.93
CA ALA A 247 -15.83 9.41 6.71
C ALA A 247 -17.16 10.13 7.02
N ARG A 248 -17.12 11.42 7.35
CA ARG A 248 -18.31 12.23 7.66
C ARG A 248 -19.21 12.48 6.45
N GLU A 249 -18.63 12.70 5.27
CA GLU A 249 -19.40 13.01 4.05
C GLU A 249 -19.87 11.75 3.29
N THR A 250 -19.36 10.57 3.67
CA THR A 250 -19.72 9.29 3.04
C THR A 250 -21.15 8.89 3.40
N HIS A 251 -21.91 8.41 2.40
CA HIS A 251 -23.27 7.93 2.61
C HIS A 251 -23.30 6.68 3.51
N PRO A 252 -24.26 6.52 4.44
CA PRO A 252 -24.28 5.42 5.41
C PRO A 252 -24.23 4.01 4.83
N GLU A 253 -24.78 3.80 3.63
CA GLU A 253 -24.78 2.49 2.97
C GLU A 253 -23.50 2.18 2.18
N ALA A 254 -22.63 3.18 1.99
CA ALA A 254 -21.42 3.01 1.20
C ALA A 254 -20.39 2.11 1.91
N LYS A 255 -19.65 1.34 1.12
CA LYS A 255 -18.52 0.56 1.61
C LYS A 255 -17.29 1.47 1.73
N ILE A 256 -16.82 1.69 2.95
CA ILE A 256 -15.70 2.60 3.20
C ILE A 256 -14.49 1.85 3.77
N VAL A 257 -13.33 2.08 3.16
CA VAL A 257 -12.03 1.69 3.71
C VAL A 257 -11.13 2.91 3.68
N ILE A 258 -10.57 3.25 4.85
CA ILE A 258 -9.68 4.39 4.98
C ILE A 258 -8.37 3.95 5.62
N HIS A 259 -7.28 4.31 4.97
CA HIS A 259 -5.92 4.13 5.46
C HIS A 259 -5.36 5.48 5.90
N GLY A 260 -5.35 5.67 7.23
CA GLY A 260 -4.77 6.84 7.87
C GLY A 260 -3.24 6.82 7.92
N SER A 261 -2.63 7.88 8.44
CA SER A 261 -1.21 7.92 8.74
C SER A 261 -0.83 6.82 9.74
N LYS A 262 0.13 5.98 9.36
CA LYS A 262 0.72 4.91 10.18
C LYS A 262 2.23 4.94 10.02
N VAL A 263 2.91 4.23 10.90
CA VAL A 263 4.36 4.05 10.92
C VAL A 263 4.67 2.60 11.29
N SER A 264 5.89 2.14 11.07
CA SER A 264 6.31 0.80 11.48
C SER A 264 7.43 0.85 12.50
N VAL A 265 7.74 -0.29 13.12
CA VAL A 265 8.88 -0.47 14.02
C VAL A 265 9.52 -1.82 13.76
N ALA A 266 10.59 -2.16 14.50
CA ALA A 266 11.23 -3.45 14.40
C ALA A 266 11.64 -3.99 15.77
N TYR A 267 11.65 -5.32 15.90
CA TYR A 267 12.11 -6.07 17.04
C TYR A 267 13.22 -7.04 16.64
N ILE A 268 14.35 -6.99 17.34
CA ILE A 268 15.50 -7.85 17.11
C ILE A 268 15.83 -8.59 18.40
N SER A 269 15.59 -9.90 18.39
CA SER A 269 15.90 -10.78 19.53
C SER A 269 17.41 -10.97 19.70
N ARG A 270 17.83 -11.26 20.93
CA ARG A 270 19.25 -11.48 21.26
C ARG A 270 19.88 -12.63 20.47
N ALA A 271 19.09 -13.67 20.14
CA ALA A 271 19.54 -14.81 19.38
C ALA A 271 19.96 -14.46 17.93
N SER A 272 19.42 -13.35 17.40
CA SER A 272 19.77 -12.83 16.07
C SER A 272 21.00 -11.92 16.06
N LEU A 273 21.43 -11.44 17.23
CA LEU A 273 22.57 -10.55 17.41
C LEU A 273 23.88 -11.33 17.51
N THR A 274 24.38 -11.78 16.37
CA THR A 274 25.66 -12.52 16.25
C THR A 274 26.70 -11.71 15.49
N ARG A 275 27.98 -11.76 15.87
CA ARG A 275 29.07 -11.06 15.15
C ARG A 275 29.07 -11.36 13.64
N PRO A 276 28.98 -12.62 13.16
CA PRO A 276 29.02 -12.89 11.71
C PRO A 276 27.79 -12.38 10.96
N GLY A 277 26.63 -12.32 11.63
CA GLY A 277 25.36 -11.90 11.03
C GLY A 277 25.10 -10.40 11.07
N LEU A 278 25.85 -9.63 11.87
CA LEU A 278 25.57 -8.23 12.17
C LEU A 278 25.49 -7.35 10.92
N GLY A 279 26.44 -7.49 9.98
CA GLY A 279 26.46 -6.69 8.76
C GLY A 279 25.23 -6.92 7.87
N SER A 280 24.84 -8.18 7.66
CA SER A 280 23.65 -8.52 6.86
C SER A 280 22.36 -8.07 7.53
N LEU A 281 22.27 -8.21 8.86
CA LEU A 281 21.14 -7.71 9.65
C LEU A 281 20.99 -6.19 9.54
N ALA A 282 22.09 -5.45 9.71
CA ALA A 282 22.11 -4.00 9.58
C ALA A 282 21.77 -3.54 8.15
N ALA A 283 22.27 -4.21 7.11
CA ALA A 283 21.95 -3.89 5.72
C ALA A 283 20.45 -4.04 5.42
N ARG A 284 19.81 -5.11 5.90
CA ARG A 284 18.37 -5.33 5.75
C ARG A 284 17.54 -4.30 6.52
N ALA A 285 17.96 -3.95 7.74
CA ALA A 285 17.34 -2.88 8.53
C ALA A 285 17.47 -1.52 7.85
N ALA A 286 18.67 -1.17 7.38
CA ALA A 286 18.95 0.07 6.66
C ALA A 286 18.13 0.18 5.37
N PHE A 287 17.96 -0.93 4.66
CA PHE A 287 17.14 -0.98 3.45
C PHE A 287 15.67 -0.59 3.73
N ASP A 288 15.05 -1.16 4.77
CA ASP A 288 13.67 -0.84 5.15
C ASP A 288 13.49 0.64 5.56
N VAL A 289 14.54 1.26 6.13
CA VAL A 289 14.58 2.69 6.50
C VAL A 289 14.78 3.59 5.28
N ALA A 290 15.76 3.25 4.42
CA ALA A 290 16.21 4.11 3.35
C ALA A 290 15.22 4.18 2.18
N LEU A 291 14.48 3.11 1.91
CA LEU A 291 13.55 3.09 0.80
C LEU A 291 12.44 4.13 1.01
N TYR A 292 12.19 4.92 -0.05
CA TYR A 292 11.26 6.05 -0.05
C TYR A 292 11.54 7.07 1.05
N ASP A 293 12.81 7.19 1.45
CA ASP A 293 13.29 8.13 2.47
C ASP A 293 12.47 8.05 3.76
N GLN A 294 12.05 6.84 4.13
CA GLN A 294 11.26 6.56 5.33
C GLN A 294 9.86 7.20 5.36
N GLN A 295 9.34 7.67 4.22
CA GLN A 295 8.05 8.38 4.16
C GLN A 295 6.84 7.44 4.09
N GLY A 296 7.06 6.14 3.88
CA GLY A 296 6.01 5.12 3.79
C GLY A 296 5.53 4.62 5.15
N CYS A 297 4.27 4.17 5.24
CA CYS A 297 3.72 3.59 6.47
C CYS A 297 4.45 2.32 6.95
N LEU A 298 5.11 1.62 6.02
CA LEU A 298 5.89 0.41 6.28
C LEU A 298 7.31 0.69 6.75
N SER A 299 7.74 1.96 6.74
CA SER A 299 9.08 2.36 7.15
C SER A 299 9.22 2.33 8.68
N PRO A 300 10.27 1.68 9.22
CA PRO A 300 10.47 1.61 10.66
C PRO A 300 10.98 2.95 11.19
N HIS A 301 10.36 3.46 12.27
CA HIS A 301 10.80 4.65 13.00
C HIS A 301 11.64 4.30 14.24
N ALA A 302 11.45 3.09 14.78
CA ALA A 302 12.18 2.60 15.94
C ALA A 302 12.59 1.14 15.77
N PHE A 303 13.78 0.79 16.28
CA PHE A 303 14.28 -0.57 16.41
C PHE A 303 14.43 -0.89 17.90
N TYR A 304 13.75 -1.91 18.37
CA TYR A 304 13.89 -2.46 19.72
C TYR A 304 14.83 -3.67 19.66
N VAL A 305 15.98 -3.56 20.33
CA VAL A 305 17.09 -4.50 20.20
C VAL A 305 17.39 -5.09 21.57
N GLU A 306 17.22 -6.40 21.69
CA GLU A 306 17.43 -7.08 22.97
C GLU A 306 18.90 -7.02 23.44
N ARG A 307 19.09 -6.90 24.74
CA ARG A 307 20.39 -7.11 25.40
C ARG A 307 20.75 -8.60 25.50
N GLY A 308 22.04 -8.87 25.72
CA GLY A 308 22.56 -10.21 25.99
C GLY A 308 22.79 -11.09 24.76
N GLY A 309 22.85 -10.49 23.56
CA GLY A 309 23.37 -11.15 22.37
C GLY A 309 24.91 -11.21 22.37
N ASP A 310 25.50 -11.91 21.39
CA ASP A 310 26.96 -11.92 21.17
C ASP A 310 27.47 -10.53 20.77
N VAL A 311 26.62 -9.71 20.16
CA VAL A 311 26.82 -8.26 20.01
C VAL A 311 25.70 -7.48 20.70
N GLY A 312 26.05 -6.34 21.30
CA GLY A 312 25.09 -5.51 22.02
C GLY A 312 24.30 -4.55 21.10
N PRO A 313 23.20 -3.96 21.62
CA PRO A 313 22.39 -2.96 20.90
C PRO A 313 23.17 -1.79 20.30
N ALA A 314 24.18 -1.25 21.02
CA ALA A 314 25.03 -0.16 20.51
C ALA A 314 25.86 -0.58 19.29
N ALA A 315 26.33 -1.83 19.24
CA ALA A 315 27.05 -2.35 18.07
C ALA A 315 26.13 -2.48 16.85
N PHE A 316 24.86 -2.87 17.07
CA PHE A 316 23.83 -2.83 16.02
C PHE A 316 23.55 -1.41 15.54
N ALA A 317 23.40 -0.44 16.45
CA ALA A 317 23.23 0.97 16.08
C ALA A 317 24.37 1.48 15.20
N SER A 318 25.63 1.20 15.57
CA SER A 318 26.79 1.54 14.77
C SER A 318 26.77 0.88 13.38
N ALA A 319 26.46 -0.43 13.32
CA ALA A 319 26.36 -1.16 12.05
C ALA A 319 25.22 -0.63 11.15
N LEU A 320 24.08 -0.24 11.74
CA LEU A 320 22.95 0.36 11.03
C LEU A 320 23.34 1.73 10.44
N GLY A 321 24.05 2.57 11.19
CA GLY A 321 24.60 3.83 10.69
C GLY A 321 25.52 3.62 9.48
N GLY A 322 26.48 2.69 9.59
CA GLY A 322 27.38 2.35 8.48
C GLY A 322 26.65 1.79 7.24
N ALA A 323 25.59 1.01 7.45
CA ALA A 323 24.77 0.49 6.36
C ALA A 323 23.92 1.60 5.69
N LEU A 324 23.40 2.57 6.46
CA LEU A 324 22.70 3.74 5.91
C LEU A 324 23.66 4.62 5.08
N GLU A 325 24.88 4.81 5.56
CA GLU A 325 25.93 5.53 4.83
C GLU A 325 26.24 4.83 3.49
N THR A 326 26.39 3.49 3.51
CA THR A 326 26.64 2.70 2.29
C THR A 326 25.50 2.81 1.28
N LEU A 327 24.25 2.92 1.74
CA LEU A 327 23.08 3.06 0.87
C LEU A 327 22.91 4.45 0.28
N ARG A 328 23.64 5.47 0.76
CA ARG A 328 23.50 6.86 0.29
C ARG A 328 23.68 6.95 -1.23
N ASP A 329 24.68 6.27 -1.78
CA ASP A 329 25.01 6.41 -3.20
C ASP A 329 24.10 5.57 -4.10
N GLY A 330 23.69 4.38 -3.64
CA GLY A 330 22.81 3.49 -4.39
C GLY A 330 21.33 3.88 -4.34
N LEU A 331 20.91 4.51 -3.25
CA LEU A 331 19.58 5.08 -3.04
C LEU A 331 19.76 6.53 -2.56
N PRO A 332 20.09 7.47 -3.45
CA PRO A 332 20.23 8.86 -3.02
C PRO A 332 18.90 9.41 -2.54
N ARG A 333 18.93 10.07 -1.38
CA ARG A 333 17.79 10.79 -0.81
C ARG A 333 17.58 12.08 -1.60
N ARG A 334 16.33 12.45 -1.86
CA ARG A 334 16.02 13.78 -2.40
C ARG A 334 15.97 14.81 -1.28
N GLU A 335 16.36 16.04 -1.59
CA GLU A 335 16.32 17.11 -0.60
C GLU A 335 14.87 17.32 -0.12
N PRO A 336 14.60 17.29 1.19
CA PRO A 336 13.28 17.58 1.73
C PRO A 336 12.85 19.02 1.42
N GLU A 337 11.53 19.25 1.41
CA GLU A 337 11.01 20.62 1.45
C GLU A 337 11.51 21.34 2.70
N ALA A 338 11.69 22.67 2.63
CA ALA A 338 12.31 23.45 3.70
C ALA A 338 11.70 23.22 5.10
N SER A 339 10.37 23.06 5.18
CA SER A 339 9.68 22.76 6.44
C SER A 339 10.03 21.38 6.99
N GLN A 340 10.20 20.36 6.13
CA GLN A 340 10.64 19.03 6.53
C GLN A 340 12.12 19.01 6.87
N ALA A 341 12.96 19.70 6.09
CA ALA A 341 14.38 19.87 6.37
C ALA A 341 14.60 20.45 7.78
N ALA A 342 13.86 21.51 8.12
CA ALA A 342 13.90 22.13 9.45
C ALA A 342 13.47 21.17 10.56
N ARG A 343 12.45 20.32 10.33
CA ARG A 343 12.02 19.29 11.29
C ARG A 343 13.10 18.24 11.55
N VAL A 344 13.78 17.78 10.50
CA VAL A 344 14.90 16.82 10.63
C VAL A 344 16.06 17.46 11.39
N GLN A 345 16.42 18.70 11.07
CA GLN A 345 17.49 19.43 11.77
C GLN A 345 17.16 19.67 13.25
N LEU A 346 15.94 20.13 13.55
CA LEU A 346 15.50 20.37 14.93
C LEU A 346 15.48 19.07 15.74
N TYR A 347 14.99 17.98 15.14
CA TYR A 347 15.00 16.67 15.80
C TYR A 347 16.42 16.21 16.13
N ARG A 348 17.37 16.35 15.18
CA ARG A 348 18.78 16.00 15.43
C ARG A 348 19.41 16.90 16.52
N ALA A 349 19.14 18.20 16.49
CA ALA A 349 19.64 19.14 17.49
C ALA A 349 19.12 18.79 18.90
N GLN A 350 17.83 18.45 19.01
CA GLN A 350 17.23 17.99 20.26
C GLN A 350 17.88 16.70 20.77
N ALA A 351 18.15 15.73 19.89
CA ALA A 351 18.83 14.49 20.26
C ALA A 351 20.26 14.72 20.76
N HIS A 352 21.02 15.65 20.16
CA HIS A 352 22.36 16.01 20.67
C HIS A 352 22.30 16.70 22.04
N PHE A 353 21.24 17.47 22.31
CA PHE A 353 21.02 18.03 23.65
C PHE A 353 20.73 16.94 24.69
N GLU A 354 19.92 15.94 24.34
CA GLU A 354 19.65 14.76 25.17
C GLU A 354 20.93 13.96 25.47
N GLU A 355 21.79 13.77 24.46
CA GLU A 355 23.11 13.15 24.59
C GLU A 355 24.02 13.95 25.54
N ALA A 356 24.13 15.27 25.36
CA ALA A 356 24.98 16.14 26.18
C ALA A 356 24.54 16.18 27.66
N THR A 357 23.24 16.00 27.93
CA THR A 357 22.69 15.95 29.30
C THR A 357 22.74 14.54 29.91
N GLY A 358 23.19 13.53 29.18
CA GLY A 358 23.23 12.13 29.63
C GLY A 358 21.85 11.51 29.82
N SER A 359 20.81 12.10 29.24
CA SER A 359 19.44 11.61 29.34
C SER A 359 19.37 10.19 28.78
N ARG A 360 18.97 9.20 29.60
CA ARG A 360 18.75 7.79 29.18
C ARG A 360 19.91 7.14 28.42
N GLY A 361 21.14 7.58 28.65
CA GLY A 361 22.30 7.09 27.90
C GLY A 361 22.21 7.34 26.39
N THR A 362 21.51 8.41 25.98
CA THR A 362 21.33 8.79 24.58
C THR A 362 22.67 8.98 23.87
N GLN A 363 22.78 8.43 22.66
CA GLN A 363 23.91 8.64 21.75
C GLN A 363 23.41 8.94 20.35
N VAL A 364 24.00 9.93 19.68
CA VAL A 364 23.62 10.30 18.31
C VAL A 364 24.68 9.83 17.33
N LEU A 365 24.26 9.00 16.38
CA LEU A 365 25.03 8.62 15.20
C LEU A 365 24.38 9.28 13.99
N ALA A 366 25.13 10.05 13.20
CA ALA A 366 24.56 10.79 12.08
C ALA A 366 25.56 10.90 10.92
N SER A 367 25.03 11.23 9.74
CA SER A 367 25.83 11.61 8.58
C SER A 367 26.75 12.80 8.93
N SER A 368 28.01 12.75 8.51
CA SER A 368 29.00 13.80 8.78
C SER A 368 28.69 15.11 8.06
N GLU A 369 28.03 15.01 6.90
CA GLU A 369 27.57 16.15 6.10
C GLU A 369 26.05 16.13 6.01
N GLY A 370 25.43 17.32 6.12
CA GLY A 370 23.98 17.48 5.94
C GLY A 370 23.11 16.62 6.86
N THR A 371 21.92 16.24 6.36
CA THR A 371 20.91 15.48 7.12
C THR A 371 20.55 14.13 6.51
N ASP A 372 21.51 13.45 5.87
CA ASP A 372 21.23 12.27 5.06
C ASP A 372 20.67 11.08 5.82
N TRP A 373 21.10 10.90 7.07
CA TRP A 373 20.50 9.97 8.01
C TRP A 373 20.81 10.37 9.45
N THR A 374 19.98 9.92 10.39
CA THR A 374 20.17 10.18 11.82
C THR A 374 19.68 8.99 12.63
N LEU A 375 20.50 8.53 13.56
CA LEU A 375 20.19 7.44 14.44
C LEU A 375 20.39 7.92 15.88
N VAL A 376 19.34 7.78 16.69
CA VAL A 376 19.39 8.09 18.12
C VAL A 376 19.31 6.78 18.89
N TYR A 377 20.41 6.39 19.53
CA TYR A 377 20.48 5.22 20.40
C TYR A 377 20.10 5.61 21.82
N GLU A 378 19.31 4.80 22.52
CA GLU A 378 18.85 5.09 23.89
C GLU A 378 18.64 3.82 24.71
N ASP A 379 18.79 3.96 26.03
CA ASP A 379 18.42 2.92 27.00
C ASP A 379 16.90 2.96 27.28
N GLY A 380 16.27 1.78 27.22
CA GLY A 380 14.87 1.56 27.56
C GLY A 380 13.92 1.80 26.40
N ALA A 381 12.81 1.06 26.41
CA ALA A 381 11.78 1.20 25.38
C ALA A 381 10.98 2.49 25.55
N ARG A 382 10.90 3.27 24.47
CA ARG A 382 9.83 4.27 24.27
C ARG A 382 9.41 4.27 22.81
N PHE A 383 8.28 4.88 22.51
CA PHE A 383 7.87 5.10 21.13
C PHE A 383 7.54 6.56 20.88
N GLU A 384 8.22 7.12 19.88
CA GLU A 384 7.96 8.45 19.34
C GLU A 384 8.22 8.38 17.83
N PRO A 385 7.24 8.77 16.98
CA PRO A 385 7.47 8.87 15.55
C PRO A 385 8.57 9.89 15.24
N THR A 386 9.56 9.47 14.46
CA THR A 386 10.62 10.35 13.93
C THR A 386 10.11 11.20 12.74
N PRO A 387 10.82 12.27 12.34
CA PRO A 387 10.41 13.12 11.20
C PRO A 387 10.55 12.50 9.81
N ALA A 388 10.74 11.17 9.70
CA ALA A 388 11.12 10.45 8.48
C ALA A 388 12.52 10.90 7.97
N TYR A 389 12.75 10.79 6.65
CA TYR A 389 14.01 11.15 6.00
C TYR A 389 15.22 10.46 6.61
N ARG A 390 15.09 9.13 6.82
CA ARG A 390 16.13 8.24 7.37
C ARG A 390 16.58 8.63 8.78
N THR A 391 15.61 9.06 9.59
CA THR A 391 15.78 9.37 11.01
C THR A 391 15.16 8.26 11.84
N VAL A 392 15.93 7.55 12.66
CA VAL A 392 15.47 6.37 13.41
C VAL A 392 15.93 6.39 14.86
N ARG A 393 15.16 5.75 15.75
CA ARG A 393 15.61 5.45 17.12
C ARG A 393 16.01 3.97 17.25
N VAL A 394 17.02 3.70 18.07
CA VAL A 394 17.40 2.34 18.50
C VAL A 394 17.30 2.27 20.02
N HIS A 395 16.42 1.42 20.50
CA HIS A 395 16.17 1.20 21.93
C HIS A 395 16.80 -0.12 22.37
N ALA A 396 17.64 -0.06 23.40
CA ALA A 396 18.10 -1.27 24.09
C ALA A 396 17.02 -1.73 25.08
N VAL A 397 16.59 -3.00 24.96
CA VAL A 397 15.50 -3.59 25.77
C VAL A 397 15.89 -4.95 26.33
N ASP A 398 15.23 -5.41 27.39
CA ASP A 398 15.50 -6.74 27.97
C ASP A 398 14.59 -7.83 27.41
N GLY A 399 13.47 -7.46 26.78
CA GLY A 399 12.54 -8.37 26.15
C GLY A 399 11.31 -7.70 25.52
N VAL A 400 10.45 -8.51 24.93
CA VAL A 400 9.28 -8.05 24.15
C VAL A 400 8.26 -7.31 25.01
N GLN A 401 8.20 -7.60 26.32
CA GLN A 401 7.26 -6.97 27.25
C GLN A 401 7.47 -5.45 27.37
N GLU A 402 8.72 -4.99 27.32
CA GLU A 402 9.01 -3.55 27.28
C GLU A 402 8.48 -2.89 26.01
N VAL A 403 8.55 -3.62 24.89
CA VAL A 403 8.10 -3.15 23.58
C VAL A 403 6.57 -3.09 23.54
N GLU A 404 5.90 -4.11 24.09
CA GLU A 404 4.44 -4.11 24.28
C GLU A 404 4.00 -2.90 25.10
N ALA A 405 4.66 -2.62 26.23
CA ALA A 405 4.35 -1.47 27.07
C ALA A 405 4.60 -0.13 26.37
N ALA A 406 5.73 0.01 25.64
CA ALA A 406 6.08 1.22 24.93
C ALA A 406 5.16 1.51 23.73
N LEU A 407 4.71 0.47 23.03
CA LEU A 407 3.85 0.60 21.86
C LEU A 407 2.37 0.68 22.21
N ALA A 408 1.92 0.19 23.37
CA ALA A 408 0.51 0.15 23.73
C ALA A 408 -0.28 1.47 23.48
N PRO A 409 0.23 2.67 23.84
CA PRO A 409 -0.48 3.93 23.58
C PRO A 409 -0.63 4.26 22.08
N ALA A 410 0.27 3.75 21.25
CA ALA A 410 0.38 4.04 19.83
C ALA A 410 0.10 2.82 18.94
N ALA A 411 -0.34 1.68 19.49
CA ALA A 411 -0.49 0.41 18.78
C ALA A 411 -1.36 0.55 17.53
N ARG A 412 -2.43 1.36 17.61
CA ARG A 412 -3.30 1.68 16.47
C ARG A 412 -2.57 2.38 15.32
N PHE A 413 -1.44 3.04 15.54
CA PHE A 413 -0.67 3.73 14.52
C PHE A 413 0.46 2.87 13.93
N ILE A 414 0.66 1.65 14.45
CA ILE A 414 1.67 0.72 13.94
C ILE A 414 1.08 -0.09 12.79
N GLU A 415 1.65 0.04 11.59
CA GLU A 415 1.26 -0.73 10.40
C GLU A 415 1.96 -2.08 10.36
N ALA A 416 3.25 -2.12 10.67
CA ALA A 416 4.02 -3.35 10.64
C ALA A 416 5.13 -3.40 11.70
N ILE A 417 5.52 -4.62 12.05
CA ILE A 417 6.71 -4.89 12.84
C ILE A 417 7.68 -5.77 12.05
N GLY A 418 8.91 -5.28 11.86
CA GLY A 418 10.03 -6.08 11.40
C GLY A 418 10.49 -7.01 12.53
N LEU A 419 10.49 -8.33 12.33
CA LEU A 419 10.86 -9.29 13.37
C LEU A 419 12.08 -10.12 12.95
N GLU A 420 13.17 -10.00 13.71
CA GLU A 420 14.36 -10.82 13.57
C GLU A 420 14.55 -11.73 14.79
N ALA A 421 14.17 -12.99 14.62
CA ALA A 421 14.28 -14.03 15.62
C ALA A 421 14.51 -15.41 15.01
N LYS A 422 14.96 -16.37 15.82
CA LYS A 422 15.33 -17.72 15.37
C LYS A 422 14.40 -18.80 15.93
N GLY A 423 14.28 -19.91 15.21
CA GLY A 423 13.65 -21.15 15.68
C GLY A 423 12.26 -20.97 16.30
N ARG A 424 12.02 -21.64 17.44
CA ARG A 424 10.74 -21.61 18.17
C ARG A 424 10.44 -20.26 18.81
N GLU A 425 11.48 -19.54 19.23
CA GLU A 425 11.36 -18.20 19.81
C GLU A 425 10.70 -17.24 18.83
N ARG A 426 11.04 -17.30 17.54
CA ARG A 426 10.38 -16.48 16.51
C ARG A 426 8.86 -16.65 16.50
N VAL A 427 8.37 -17.88 16.68
CA VAL A 427 6.92 -18.15 16.70
C VAL A 427 6.27 -17.53 17.94
N ALA A 428 6.91 -17.67 19.10
CA ALA A 428 6.42 -17.08 20.34
C ALA A 428 6.41 -15.54 20.29
N LEU A 429 7.49 -14.92 19.82
CA LEU A 429 7.60 -13.48 19.64
C LEU A 429 6.60 -12.95 18.60
N ALA A 430 6.43 -13.65 17.48
CA ALA A 430 5.43 -13.27 16.49
C ALA A 430 4.01 -13.31 17.08
N ALA A 431 3.70 -14.32 17.90
CA ALA A 431 2.40 -14.41 18.57
C ALA A 431 2.18 -13.27 19.59
N ALA A 432 3.20 -12.95 20.40
CA ALA A 432 3.15 -11.83 21.35
C ALA A 432 2.93 -10.49 20.64
N LEU A 433 3.73 -10.21 19.60
CA LEU A 433 3.60 -8.98 18.82
C LEU A 433 2.26 -8.90 18.07
N ALA A 434 1.74 -10.01 17.55
CA ALA A 434 0.44 -10.07 16.90
C ALA A 434 -0.71 -9.82 17.88
N ALA A 435 -0.57 -10.20 19.16
CA ALA A 435 -1.57 -9.95 20.20
C ALA A 435 -1.79 -8.45 20.47
N MET A 436 -0.84 -7.58 20.07
CA MET A 436 -1.01 -6.12 20.10
C MET A 436 -1.95 -5.58 19.00
N GLY A 437 -2.42 -6.44 18.09
CA GLY A 437 -3.29 -6.05 16.97
C GLY A 437 -2.56 -5.43 15.79
N VAL A 438 -1.24 -5.62 15.69
CA VAL A 438 -0.44 -5.11 14.56
C VAL A 438 -0.84 -5.81 13.26
N PRO A 439 -1.12 -5.07 12.18
CA PRO A 439 -1.55 -5.65 10.91
C PRO A 439 -0.59 -6.65 10.25
N ARG A 440 0.71 -6.43 10.41
CA ARG A 440 1.74 -7.18 9.66
C ARG A 440 3.00 -7.40 10.46
N ILE A 441 3.52 -8.62 10.40
CA ILE A 441 4.86 -8.98 10.88
C ILE A 441 5.64 -9.56 9.71
N ALA A 442 6.85 -9.05 9.47
CA ALA A 442 7.70 -9.45 8.36
C ALA A 442 9.17 -9.52 8.80
N PRO A 443 10.04 -10.31 8.14
CA PRO A 443 11.48 -10.20 8.38
C PRO A 443 11.99 -8.81 7.95
N LEU A 444 13.09 -8.37 8.55
CA LEU A 444 13.79 -7.15 8.12
C LEU A 444 14.31 -7.30 6.69
N GLY A 445 14.30 -6.19 5.96
CA GLY A 445 14.57 -6.08 4.54
C GLY A 445 13.37 -6.41 3.65
N ALA A 446 12.26 -6.85 4.24
CA ALA A 446 11.02 -7.18 3.52
C ALA A 446 9.83 -6.31 3.96
N LEU A 447 10.01 -5.32 4.83
CA LEU A 447 8.90 -4.47 5.26
C LEU A 447 8.30 -3.74 4.07
N GLN A 448 9.12 -3.28 3.14
CA GLN A 448 8.67 -2.52 1.97
C GLN A 448 8.08 -3.37 0.84
N SER A 449 8.03 -4.69 0.99
CA SER A 449 7.50 -5.62 -0.02
C SER A 449 6.31 -6.41 0.55
N PRO A 450 5.16 -5.76 0.80
CA PRO A 450 3.97 -6.45 1.29
C PRO A 450 3.44 -7.42 0.23
N SER A 451 3.01 -8.60 0.68
CA SER A 451 2.41 -9.60 -0.21
C SER A 451 1.08 -9.09 -0.79
N LEU A 452 0.89 -9.31 -2.09
CA LEU A 452 -0.37 -9.00 -2.78
C LEU A 452 -1.55 -9.86 -2.28
N VAL A 453 -1.29 -11.10 -1.84
CA VAL A 453 -2.32 -11.96 -1.22
C VAL A 453 -2.48 -11.73 0.29
N GLY A 454 -1.66 -10.85 0.87
CA GLY A 454 -1.79 -10.43 2.26
C GLY A 454 -2.87 -9.36 2.45
N THR A 455 -2.87 -8.73 3.61
CA THR A 455 -3.75 -7.61 3.96
C THR A 455 -3.01 -6.26 3.87
N HIS A 456 -3.75 -5.16 3.87
CA HIS A 456 -3.22 -3.80 4.03
C HIS A 456 -3.97 -3.15 5.21
N GLY A 457 -3.24 -2.65 6.22
CA GLY A 457 -3.85 -2.16 7.45
C GLY A 457 -4.69 -3.21 8.20
N GLY A 458 -4.44 -4.50 7.97
CA GLY A 458 -5.14 -5.61 8.61
C GLY A 458 -6.43 -6.01 7.89
N LEU A 459 -6.76 -5.34 6.78
CA LEU A 459 -7.93 -5.58 5.97
C LEU A 459 -7.56 -6.25 4.65
N HIS A 460 -8.41 -7.18 4.23
CA HIS A 460 -8.42 -7.67 2.86
C HIS A 460 -8.72 -6.52 1.89
N ARG A 461 -8.14 -6.56 0.68
CA ARG A 461 -8.18 -5.42 -0.23
C ARG A 461 -9.45 -5.36 -1.07
N LEU A 462 -10.07 -6.52 -1.33
CA LEU A 462 -11.28 -6.66 -2.16
C LEU A 462 -12.51 -6.92 -1.29
N LEU A 463 -12.41 -7.86 -0.34
CA LEU A 463 -13.55 -8.33 0.45
C LEU A 463 -14.43 -7.23 1.08
N PRO A 464 -13.88 -6.14 1.66
CA PRO A 464 -14.69 -5.09 2.28
C PRO A 464 -15.68 -4.41 1.31
N PHE A 465 -15.40 -4.45 0.01
CA PHE A 465 -16.21 -3.79 -1.02
C PHE A 465 -17.21 -4.73 -1.70
N LEU A 466 -17.04 -6.04 -1.55
CA LEU A 466 -17.87 -7.03 -2.24
C LEU A 466 -19.22 -7.25 -1.53
N ARG A 467 -20.26 -7.38 -2.34
CA ARG A 467 -21.56 -7.94 -1.94
C ARG A 467 -21.66 -9.38 -2.43
N TRP A 468 -22.43 -10.19 -1.71
CA TRP A 468 -22.53 -11.62 -1.99
C TRP A 468 -23.98 -12.05 -2.14
N THR A 469 -24.27 -12.80 -3.19
CA THR A 469 -25.50 -13.58 -3.32
C THR A 469 -25.21 -15.02 -2.98
N THR A 470 -26.00 -15.63 -2.10
CA THR A 470 -25.90 -17.05 -1.75
C THR A 470 -27.02 -17.80 -2.45
N VAL A 471 -26.69 -18.88 -3.14
CA VAL A 471 -27.69 -19.77 -3.72
C VAL A 471 -27.90 -20.93 -2.76
N GLU A 472 -28.96 -20.83 -1.96
CA GLU A 472 -29.37 -21.93 -1.09
C GLU A 472 -30.08 -22.99 -1.91
N THR A 473 -29.59 -24.23 -1.83
CA THR A 473 -30.36 -25.37 -2.32
C THR A 473 -31.34 -25.77 -1.23
N GLY A 474 -32.62 -25.94 -1.57
CA GLY A 474 -33.66 -26.33 -0.62
C GLY A 474 -33.28 -27.58 0.19
N PRO A 475 -33.97 -27.88 1.30
CA PRO A 475 -33.60 -28.99 2.18
C PRO A 475 -33.38 -30.25 1.34
N ARG A 476 -32.15 -30.78 1.37
CA ARG A 476 -31.83 -32.06 0.73
C ARG A 476 -32.84 -33.07 1.26
N SER A 477 -33.81 -33.47 0.43
CA SER A 477 -34.74 -34.52 0.82
C SER A 477 -33.88 -35.73 1.17
N SER A 478 -33.98 -36.18 2.41
CA SER A 478 -33.43 -37.45 2.86
C SER A 478 -34.26 -38.57 2.23
N ALA A 479 -34.11 -38.80 0.93
CA ALA A 479 -34.75 -39.88 0.20
C ALA A 479 -33.78 -40.32 -0.91
N VAL A 480 -33.29 -41.55 -1.01
CA VAL A 480 -33.82 -42.84 -0.53
C VAL A 480 -32.61 -43.72 -0.14
N ARG A 481 -32.56 -44.18 1.11
CA ARG A 481 -31.80 -45.40 1.44
C ARG A 481 -32.40 -46.52 0.59
N ARG A 482 -31.66 -47.02 -0.40
CA ARG A 482 -32.06 -48.20 -1.19
C ARG A 482 -32.53 -49.31 -0.23
N PRO A 483 -33.71 -49.92 -0.43
CA PRO A 483 -34.15 -50.99 0.43
C PRO A 483 -33.17 -52.15 0.31
N HIS A 484 -32.75 -52.64 1.47
CA HIS A 484 -31.88 -53.79 1.62
C HIS A 484 -32.56 -55.01 0.99
N ARG A 485 -31.98 -55.56 -0.09
CA ARG A 485 -32.49 -56.75 -0.78
C ARG A 485 -32.33 -57.96 0.17
N PRO A 486 -33.40 -58.67 0.58
CA PRO A 486 -33.23 -59.84 1.44
C PRO A 486 -32.59 -60.98 0.63
N LYS A 487 -31.56 -61.62 1.20
CA LYS A 487 -30.95 -62.83 0.65
C LYS A 487 -32.01 -63.93 0.56
N ARG A 488 -32.34 -64.35 -0.67
CA ARG A 488 -33.06 -65.61 -0.92
C ARG A 488 -32.21 -66.76 -0.39
N LYS A 489 -32.69 -67.44 0.66
CA LYS A 489 -32.24 -68.79 1.02
C LYS A 489 -32.70 -69.74 -0.08
N SER A 490 -31.77 -70.28 -0.87
CA SER A 490 -32.01 -71.49 -1.66
C SER A 490 -31.86 -72.69 -0.73
N GLY A 491 -32.99 -73.22 -0.27
CA GLY A 491 -33.05 -74.52 0.36
C GLY A 491 -32.80 -75.62 -0.67
N ARG A 492 -31.92 -76.57 -0.31
CA ARG A 492 -31.83 -77.91 -0.90
C ARG A 492 -33.13 -78.67 -0.63
N SER A 493 -33.63 -79.41 -1.61
CA SER A 493 -34.23 -80.73 -1.35
C SER A 493 -34.18 -81.63 -2.57
N ARG A 494 -33.56 -82.80 -2.35
CA ARG A 494 -33.68 -84.11 -3.01
C ARG A 494 -33.13 -84.25 -4.42
#